data_AF-A0A9P5LJ87-F1
#
_entry.id   AF-A0A9P5LJ87-F1
#
_cell.length_a   1.000
_cell.length_b   1.000
_cell.length_c   1.000
_cell.angle_alpha   90.00
_cell.angle_beta   90.00
_cell.angle_gamma   90.00
#
_symmetry.space_group_name_H-M   'P 1'
#
loop_
_entity.id
_entity.type
_entity.pdbx_description
1 polymer ?
#
loop_
_entity_poly.entity_id
_entity_poly.type
_entity_poly.pdbx_seq_one_letter_code
_entity_poly.pdbx_strand_id
1 'polypeptide(L)'
;MNRFSLLPAYMVGFPLVFTGLFALRNPLAAHSLFGVPSPSPPATTTKISPFVYAKAVRDVALGLTCLGLQSQGNENGVTAILAGAMFVGLGDGWIVWCFGGEELRRKAWGHWVPTVVVLAPLVVIRLLAD
;
A
#
# COMPACT_ATOMS: atom_id res chain seq x y z
N MET A 1 -14.57 27.36 0.90
CA MET A 1 -13.34 26.54 0.73
C MET A 1 -13.13 25.76 2.03
N ASN A 2 -13.72 24.56 2.15
CA ASN A 2 -13.36 23.67 3.25
C ASN A 2 -11.94 23.18 2.98
N ARG A 3 -10.99 23.69 3.76
CA ARG A 3 -9.60 23.23 3.77
C ARG A 3 -9.59 21.89 4.48
N PHE A 4 -9.91 20.79 3.80
CA PHE A 4 -9.36 19.53 4.27
C PHE A 4 -7.85 19.72 4.31
N SER A 5 -7.24 19.42 5.44
CA SER A 5 -5.80 19.59 5.59
C SER A 5 -5.13 18.78 4.47
N LEU A 6 -4.14 19.33 3.80
CA LEU A 6 -3.38 18.59 2.76
C LEU A 6 -2.63 17.39 3.38
N LEU A 7 -2.45 17.43 4.71
CA LEU A 7 -1.68 16.49 5.51
C LEU A 7 -2.03 15.01 5.27
N PRO A 8 -3.30 14.58 5.25
CA PRO A 8 -3.63 13.16 5.23
C PRO A 8 -3.35 12.47 3.90
N ALA A 9 -3.50 13.16 2.76
CA ALA A 9 -3.16 12.59 1.46
C ALA A 9 -1.64 12.40 1.33
N TYR A 10 -0.84 13.34 1.84
CA TYR A 10 0.61 13.18 1.90
C TYR A 10 1.04 12.03 2.82
N MET A 11 0.32 11.81 3.94
CA MET A 11 0.56 10.69 4.85
C MET A 11 0.31 9.31 4.22
N VAL A 12 -0.40 9.23 3.09
CA VAL A 12 -0.66 7.97 2.38
C VAL A 12 0.18 7.90 1.10
N GLY A 13 0.21 8.98 0.31
CA GLY A 13 0.93 9.05 -0.95
C GLY A 13 2.44 8.84 -0.80
N PHE A 14 3.08 9.52 0.16
CA PHE A 14 4.53 9.38 0.35
C PHE A 14 4.95 7.97 0.80
N PRO A 15 4.30 7.34 1.81
CA PRO A 15 4.63 5.97 2.16
C PRO A 15 4.47 4.99 1.00
N LEU A 16 3.41 5.11 0.18
CA LEU A 16 3.21 4.24 -0.99
C LEU A 16 4.32 4.38 -2.03
N VAL A 17 4.72 5.62 -2.35
CA VAL A 17 5.86 5.87 -3.24
C VAL A 17 7.14 5.29 -2.63
N PHE A 18 7.38 5.53 -1.35
CA PHE A 18 8.58 5.07 -0.67
C PHE A 18 8.66 3.54 -0.64
N THR A 19 7.60 2.83 -0.24
CA THR A 19 7.58 1.36 -0.18
C THR A 19 7.71 0.75 -1.57
N GLY A 20 7.09 1.35 -2.58
CA GLY A 20 7.24 0.93 -3.98
C GLY A 20 8.67 1.08 -4.47
N LEU A 21 9.30 2.25 -4.30
CA LEU A 21 10.70 2.48 -4.68
C LEU A 21 11.66 1.58 -3.90
N PHE A 22 11.42 1.40 -2.60
CA PHE A 22 12.18 0.48 -1.77
C PHE A 22 12.11 -0.96 -2.31
N ALA A 23 10.93 -1.43 -2.70
CA ALA A 23 10.72 -2.77 -3.23
C ALA A 23 11.30 -2.97 -4.63
N LEU A 24 11.29 -1.94 -5.49
CA LEU A 24 12.00 -1.97 -6.78
C LEU A 24 13.51 -2.10 -6.58
N ARG A 25 14.08 -1.42 -5.58
CA ARG A 25 15.51 -1.46 -5.28
C ARG A 25 15.94 -2.71 -4.51
N ASN A 26 15.11 -3.18 -3.59
CA ASN A 26 15.40 -4.29 -2.68
C ASN A 26 14.30 -5.38 -2.71
N PRO A 27 14.05 -6.01 -3.86
CA PRO A 27 12.93 -6.92 -4.03
C PRO A 27 12.98 -8.17 -3.15
N LEU A 28 14.18 -8.66 -2.78
CA LEU A 28 14.32 -9.76 -1.82
C LEU A 28 13.84 -9.35 -0.42
N ALA A 29 14.23 -8.16 0.05
CA ALA A 29 13.77 -7.63 1.33
C ALA A 29 12.25 -7.34 1.31
N ALA A 30 11.73 -6.97 0.14
CA ALA A 30 10.31 -6.67 -0.05
C ALA A 30 9.38 -7.87 0.16
N HIS A 31 9.84 -9.11 -0.07
CA HIS A 31 9.07 -10.31 0.25
C HIS A 31 8.66 -10.33 1.74
N SER A 32 9.61 -10.12 2.65
CA SER A 32 9.35 -10.07 4.09
C SER A 32 8.52 -8.84 4.50
N LEU A 33 8.74 -7.70 3.84
CA LEU A 33 7.95 -6.49 4.07
C LEU A 33 6.48 -6.69 3.68
N PHE A 34 6.23 -7.29 2.53
CA PHE A 34 4.89 -7.52 2.01
C PHE A 34 4.21 -8.76 2.61
N GLY A 35 4.94 -9.60 3.33
CA GLY A 35 4.40 -10.85 3.91
C GLY A 35 4.20 -11.96 2.88
N VAL A 36 4.95 -11.93 1.78
CA VAL A 36 4.89 -12.92 0.70
C VAL A 36 6.09 -13.85 0.81
N PRO A 37 5.91 -15.19 0.74
CA PRO A 37 7.03 -16.11 0.79
C PRO A 37 8.09 -15.77 -0.27
N SER A 38 9.35 -15.72 0.15
CA SER A 38 10.46 -15.70 -0.79
C SER A 38 10.55 -17.06 -1.48
N PRO A 39 10.89 -17.12 -2.77
CA PRO A 39 11.23 -18.39 -3.41
C PRO A 39 12.34 -19.08 -2.60
N SER A 40 12.06 -20.27 -2.06
CA SER A 40 13.06 -21.11 -1.40
C SER A 40 14.11 -21.55 -2.43
N PRO A 41 15.40 -21.60 -2.08
CA PRO A 41 16.41 -22.05 -3.03
C PRO A 41 16.21 -23.53 -3.38
N PRO A 42 16.46 -23.90 -4.65
CA PRO A 42 17.60 -24.75 -4.93
C PRO A 42 18.68 -23.91 -5.64
N ALA A 43 19.94 -24.21 -5.32
CA ALA A 43 21.11 -23.60 -5.91
C ALA A 43 21.00 -23.60 -7.44
N THR A 44 20.80 -22.42 -8.05
CA THR A 44 21.29 -21.99 -9.38
C THR A 44 20.54 -20.77 -9.92
N THR A 45 19.30 -20.47 -9.49
CA THR A 45 18.63 -19.21 -9.88
C THR A 45 17.74 -18.64 -8.76
N THR A 46 18.19 -17.59 -8.09
CA THR A 46 17.40 -16.70 -7.23
C THR A 46 16.40 -15.91 -8.09
N LYS A 47 15.37 -16.59 -8.63
CA LYS A 47 14.32 -15.93 -9.41
C LYS A 47 13.33 -15.25 -8.46
N ILE A 48 13.55 -13.96 -8.23
CA ILE A 48 12.61 -13.09 -7.53
C ILE A 48 11.25 -13.16 -8.22
N SER A 49 10.18 -13.27 -7.42
CA SER A 49 8.83 -13.32 -7.98
C SER A 49 8.51 -12.02 -8.73
N PRO A 50 8.09 -12.07 -10.01
CA PRO A 50 7.63 -10.90 -10.75
C PRO A 50 6.51 -10.14 -10.03
N PHE A 51 5.74 -10.83 -9.18
CA PHE A 51 4.71 -10.24 -8.33
C PHE A 51 5.24 -9.10 -7.46
N VAL A 52 6.46 -9.20 -6.92
CA VAL A 52 7.05 -8.16 -6.07
C VAL A 52 7.25 -6.87 -6.86
N TYR A 53 7.75 -6.96 -8.09
CA TYR A 53 7.91 -5.80 -8.97
C TYR A 53 6.56 -5.22 -9.39
N ALA A 54 5.59 -6.06 -9.75
CA ALA A 54 4.25 -5.62 -10.11
C ALA A 54 3.57 -4.84 -8.96
N LYS A 55 3.66 -5.37 -7.73
CA LYS A 55 3.18 -4.67 -6.54
C LYS A 55 3.93 -3.36 -6.31
N ALA A 56 5.26 -3.37 -6.43
CA ALA A 56 6.07 -2.19 -6.22
C ALA A 56 5.70 -1.05 -7.18
N VAL A 57 5.54 -1.34 -8.48
CA VAL A 57 5.09 -0.36 -9.48
C VAL A 57 3.68 0.15 -9.16
N ARG A 58 2.77 -0.74 -8.73
CA ARG A 58 1.40 -0.35 -8.32
C ARG A 58 1.43 0.61 -7.14
N ASP A 59 2.23 0.32 -6.11
CA ASP A 59 2.32 1.18 -4.92
C ASP A 59 2.92 2.56 -5.30
N VAL A 60 3.93 2.62 -6.18
CA VAL A 60 4.42 3.91 -6.73
C VAL A 60 3.32 4.64 -7.50
N ALA A 61 2.59 3.96 -8.39
CA ALA A 61 1.56 4.56 -9.22
C ALA A 61 0.39 5.11 -8.37
N LEU A 62 -0.08 4.36 -7.38
CA LEU A 62 -1.13 4.80 -6.46
C LEU A 62 -0.65 6.01 -5.63
N GLY A 63 0.59 5.97 -5.13
CA GLY A 63 1.17 7.07 -4.38
C GLY A 63 1.30 8.35 -5.21
N LEU A 64 1.87 8.27 -6.41
CA LEU A 64 1.98 9.41 -7.33
C LEU A 64 0.61 9.96 -7.76
N THR A 65 -0.36 9.08 -8.00
CA THR A 65 -1.73 9.49 -8.34
C THR A 65 -2.35 10.26 -7.17
N CYS A 66 -2.22 9.78 -5.94
CA CYS A 66 -2.71 10.47 -4.75
C CYS A 66 -2.06 11.85 -4.58
N LEU A 67 -0.73 11.94 -4.73
CA LEU A 67 0.00 13.19 -4.64
C LEU A 67 -0.39 14.18 -5.76
N GLY A 68 -0.56 13.69 -6.98
CA GLY A 68 -0.95 14.50 -8.13
C GLY A 68 -2.39 15.02 -8.04
N LEU A 69 -3.32 14.22 -7.53
CA LEU A 69 -4.69 14.67 -7.28
C LEU A 69 -4.72 15.71 -6.15
N GLN A 70 -3.91 15.52 -5.10
CA GLN A 70 -3.80 16.48 -4.02
C GLN A 70 -3.19 17.81 -4.47
N SER A 71 -2.16 17.80 -5.33
CA SER A 71 -1.54 19.03 -5.84
C SER A 71 -2.47 19.85 -6.74
N GLN A 72 -3.47 19.20 -7.34
CA GLN A 72 -4.53 19.84 -8.12
C GLN A 72 -5.71 20.34 -7.27
N GLY A 73 -5.73 20.06 -5.96
CA GLY A 73 -6.90 20.31 -5.10
C GLY A 73 -8.13 19.48 -5.49
N ASN A 74 -7.94 18.35 -6.16
CA ASN A 74 -9.03 17.45 -6.56
C ASN A 74 -9.41 16.55 -5.39
N GLU A 75 -10.21 17.10 -4.48
CA GLU A 75 -10.57 16.42 -3.23
C GLU A 75 -11.37 15.12 -3.47
N ASN A 76 -12.27 15.10 -4.46
CA ASN A 76 -13.04 13.91 -4.83
C ASN A 76 -12.13 12.80 -5.36
N GLY A 77 -11.15 13.15 -6.19
CA GLY A 77 -10.15 12.21 -6.69
C GLY A 77 -9.30 11.64 -5.56
N VAL A 78 -8.87 12.47 -4.61
CA VAL A 78 -8.14 12.02 -3.42
C VAL A 78 -8.99 11.07 -2.59
N THR A 79 -10.27 11.38 -2.35
CA THR A 79 -11.17 10.47 -1.61
C THR A 79 -11.31 9.12 -2.33
N ALA A 80 -11.48 9.13 -3.66
CA ALA A 80 -11.60 7.92 -4.47
C ALA A 80 -10.33 7.05 -4.41
N ILE A 81 -9.13 7.64 -4.55
CA ILE A 81 -7.88 6.88 -4.51
C ILE A 81 -7.60 6.32 -3.11
N LEU A 82 -7.94 7.06 -2.05
CA LEU A 82 -7.81 6.59 -0.67
C LEU A 82 -8.77 5.43 -0.38
N ALA A 83 -10.01 5.49 -0.87
CA ALA A 83 -10.96 4.39 -0.77
C ALA A 83 -10.47 3.14 -1.53
N GLY A 84 -9.89 3.33 -2.73
CA GLY A 84 -9.24 2.24 -3.46
C GLY A 84 -8.05 1.65 -2.71
N ALA A 85 -7.18 2.50 -2.15
CA ALA A 85 -6.04 2.07 -1.34
C ALA A 85 -6.48 1.32 -0.06
N MET A 86 -7.62 1.69 0.53
CA MET A 86 -8.22 0.98 1.66
C MET A 86 -8.58 -0.45 1.27
N PHE A 87 -9.25 -0.62 0.14
CA PHE A 87 -9.57 -1.95 -0.39
C PHE A 87 -8.30 -2.78 -0.65
N VAL A 88 -7.27 -2.15 -1.24
CA VAL A 88 -5.97 -2.80 -1.46
C VAL A 88 -5.33 -3.24 -0.13
N GLY A 89 -5.31 -2.40 0.89
CA GLY A 89 -4.73 -2.75 2.20
C GLY A 89 -5.47 -3.88 2.91
N LEU A 90 -6.81 -3.93 2.82
CA LEU A 90 -7.61 -5.06 3.32
C LEU A 90 -7.29 -6.34 2.56
N GLY A 91 -7.23 -6.27 1.22
CA GLY A 91 -6.93 -7.38 0.34
C GLY A 91 -5.51 -7.93 0.50
N ASP A 92 -4.51 -7.05 0.61
CA ASP A 92 -3.12 -7.43 0.83
C ASP A 92 -2.97 -8.16 2.19
N GLY A 93 -3.63 -7.68 3.24
CA GLY A 93 -3.65 -8.37 4.53
C GLY A 93 -4.35 -9.74 4.47
N TRP A 94 -5.46 -9.85 3.73
CA TRP A 94 -6.14 -11.12 3.48
C TRP A 94 -5.23 -12.12 2.74
N ILE A 95 -4.55 -11.68 1.68
CA ILE A 95 -3.60 -12.50 0.91
C ILE A 95 -2.49 -13.03 1.83
N VAL A 96 -1.89 -12.16 2.65
CA VAL A 96 -0.84 -12.58 3.60
C VAL A 96 -1.36 -13.57 4.63
N TRP A 97 -2.59 -13.37 5.12
CA TRP A 97 -3.20 -14.26 6.11
C TRP A 97 -3.40 -15.68 5.56
N CYS A 98 -3.89 -15.78 4.33
CA CYS A 98 -4.18 -17.04 3.65
C CYS A 98 -2.92 -17.73 3.09
N PHE A 99 -1.99 -16.96 2.52
CA PHE A 99 -0.90 -17.50 1.69
C PHE A 99 0.51 -17.26 2.24
N GLY A 100 0.67 -16.52 3.34
CA GLY A 100 1.97 -16.24 3.95
C GLY A 100 2.62 -17.41 4.69
N GLY A 101 1.89 -18.51 4.93
CA GLY A 101 2.33 -19.58 5.83
C GLY A 101 2.35 -19.13 7.30
N GLU A 102 2.72 -20.03 8.22
CA GLU A 102 2.68 -19.72 9.66
C GLU A 102 3.64 -18.59 10.07
N GLU A 103 4.82 -18.52 9.44
CA GLU A 103 5.84 -17.52 9.77
C GLU A 103 5.42 -16.10 9.38
N LEU A 104 4.78 -15.92 8.22
CA LEU A 104 4.44 -14.58 7.70
C LEU A 104 2.99 -14.19 7.96
N ARG A 105 2.10 -15.09 8.40
CA ARG A 105 0.68 -14.78 8.66
C ARG A 105 0.50 -13.55 9.55
N ARG A 106 1.36 -13.36 10.57
CA ARG A 106 1.31 -12.18 11.46
C ARG A 106 1.59 -10.85 10.74
N LYS A 107 2.25 -10.87 9.57
CA LYS A 107 2.48 -9.68 8.75
C LYS A 107 1.18 -9.12 8.15
N ALA A 108 0.09 -9.89 8.11
CA ALA A 108 -1.23 -9.40 7.72
C ALA A 108 -1.67 -8.17 8.54
N TRP A 109 -1.32 -8.14 9.82
CA TRP A 109 -1.58 -6.99 10.71
C TRP A 109 -0.86 -5.72 10.24
N GLY A 110 0.31 -5.84 9.61
CA GLY A 110 1.03 -4.72 9.02
C GLY A 110 0.29 -4.06 7.85
N HIS A 111 -0.68 -4.75 7.26
CA HIS A 111 -1.57 -4.19 6.24
C HIS A 111 -2.88 -3.70 6.86
N TRP A 112 -3.51 -4.51 7.72
CA TRP A 112 -4.81 -4.16 8.30
C TRP A 112 -4.77 -3.01 9.30
N VAL A 113 -3.77 -2.96 10.19
CA VAL A 113 -3.68 -1.89 11.21
C VAL A 113 -3.60 -0.50 10.59
N PRO A 114 -2.65 -0.18 9.68
CA PRO A 114 -2.63 1.14 9.06
C PRO A 114 -3.88 1.40 8.22
N THR A 115 -4.46 0.36 7.59
CA THR A 115 -5.70 0.50 6.83
C THR A 115 -6.88 0.91 7.73
N VAL A 116 -7.06 0.25 8.88
CA VAL A 116 -8.20 0.48 9.77
C VAL A 116 -8.00 1.72 10.66
N VAL A 117 -6.76 2.01 11.08
CA VAL A 117 -6.47 3.09 12.02
C VAL A 117 -6.23 4.43 11.32
N VAL A 118 -5.66 4.43 10.11
CA VAL A 118 -5.32 5.66 9.39
C VAL A 118 -6.23 5.87 8.20
N LEU A 119 -6.31 4.87 7.31
CA LEU A 119 -6.91 5.07 5.99
C LEU A 119 -8.44 5.06 6.02
N ALA A 120 -9.06 4.14 6.75
CA ALA A 120 -10.51 4.05 6.85
C ALA A 120 -11.12 5.29 7.54
N PRO A 121 -10.60 5.79 8.69
CA PRO A 121 -11.11 7.02 9.30
C PRO A 121 -10.94 8.20 8.37
N LEU A 122 -9.82 8.29 7.65
CA LEU A 122 -9.58 9.36 6.69
C LEU A 122 -10.63 9.34 5.56
N VAL A 123 -10.91 8.18 4.98
CA VAL A 123 -11.93 8.04 3.93
C VAL A 123 -13.31 8.40 4.47
N VAL A 124 -13.68 7.89 5.66
CA VAL A 124 -14.98 8.19 6.28
C VAL A 124 -15.14 9.68 6.56
N ILE A 125 -14.13 10.34 7.14
CA ILE A 125 -14.18 11.78 7.43
C ILE A 125 -14.38 12.58 6.14
N ARG A 126 -13.69 12.20 5.05
CA ARG A 126 -13.82 12.89 3.76
C ARG A 126 -15.21 12.68 3.15
N LEU A 127 -15.76 11.47 3.21
CA LEU A 127 -17.10 11.17 2.70
C LEU A 127 -18.23 11.82 3.50
N LEU A 128 -18.06 12.06 4.80
CA LEU A 128 -19.07 12.67 5.67
C LEU A 128 -19.07 14.20 5.62
N ALA A 129 -18.04 14.80 5.03
CA ALA A 129 -17.85 16.24 5.00
C ALA A 129 -18.08 16.85 3.60
N ASP A 130 -18.51 16.02 2.64
CA ASP A 130 -19.15 16.39 1.37
C ASP A 130 -20.69 16.39 1.52
#